data_AF-A0A944PDG8-F1
#
_entry.id   AF-A0A944PDG8-F1
#
_cell.length_a   1.000
_cell.length_b   1.000
_cell.length_c   1.000
_cell.angle_alpha   90.00
_cell.angle_beta   90.00
_cell.angle_gamma   90.00
#
_symmetry.space_group_name_H-M   'P 1'
#
loop_
_entity.id
_entity.type
_entity.pdbx_description
1 polymer ?
#
loop_
_entity_poly.entity_id
_entity_poly.type
_entity_poly.pdbx_seq_one_letter_code
_entity_poly.pdbx_strand_id
1 'polypeptide(L)'
;MPPTDFAPERRRMLTMLGAGAAVAGFGALAAATPANAEDLAATTSSCGPTGSVEDELAIHRLLETYLFAVDTKDKAVFRTLFTDDATLTVMAHPDGTAGIVKSGIEAVVANLDGAAAWGYSTHVTANAFVRVAGRTATGDSHATAQLVYPATATAPETVVVRGIRYRDEYVKTTGGWKIRKRVFSPLWQYNGTAVQIAYPN
;
A
#
# COMPACT_ATOMS: atom_id res chain seq x y z
N MET A 1 11.61 28.10 -51.99
CA MET A 1 12.96 27.94 -51.42
C MET A 1 13.09 28.88 -50.22
N PRO A 2 13.15 28.36 -48.99
CA PRO A 2 14.01 28.87 -47.94
C PRO A 2 15.14 27.85 -47.67
N PRO A 3 16.28 28.26 -47.09
CA PRO A 3 17.44 27.40 -46.98
C PRO A 3 17.30 26.38 -45.84
N THR A 4 17.70 25.16 -46.20
CA THR A 4 18.12 24.07 -45.33
C THR A 4 19.41 24.42 -44.59
N ASP A 5 19.53 24.05 -43.32
CA ASP A 5 20.86 23.76 -42.77
C ASP A 5 20.79 22.55 -41.82
N PHE A 6 21.35 21.45 -42.32
CA PHE A 6 21.69 20.22 -41.63
C PHE A 6 23.21 20.12 -41.75
N ALA A 7 23.96 20.03 -40.65
CA ALA A 7 24.96 18.98 -40.42
C ALA A 7 25.83 19.20 -39.16
N PRO A 8 26.45 18.11 -38.64
CA PRO A 8 26.96 17.98 -37.26
C PRO A 8 28.48 17.87 -37.17
N GLU A 9 29.12 18.23 -36.05
CA GLU A 9 30.50 17.82 -35.71
C GLU A 9 30.72 17.95 -34.18
N ARG A 10 31.58 17.21 -33.46
CA ARG A 10 32.35 15.97 -33.65
C ARG A 10 32.81 15.53 -32.25
N ARG A 11 32.94 14.22 -32.08
CA ARG A 11 33.54 13.49 -30.96
C ARG A 11 34.97 13.97 -30.65
N ARG A 12 35.30 14.16 -29.37
CA ARG A 12 36.65 13.91 -28.84
C ARG A 12 36.56 13.15 -27.52
N MET A 13 36.93 11.87 -27.58
CA MET A 13 37.36 11.08 -26.43
C MET A 13 38.71 11.61 -25.97
N LEU A 14 38.88 11.80 -24.67
CA LEU A 14 40.17 11.72 -24.02
C LEU A 14 40.02 10.85 -22.77
N THR A 15 40.61 9.67 -22.85
CA THR A 15 40.83 8.75 -21.75
C THR A 15 41.92 9.33 -20.84
N MET A 16 41.66 9.40 -19.54
CA MET A 16 42.72 9.43 -18.51
C MET A 16 42.30 8.45 -17.41
N LEU A 17 43.09 7.39 -17.26
CA LEU A 17 43.12 6.53 -16.07
C LEU A 17 43.47 7.38 -14.85
N GLY A 18 42.70 7.24 -13.78
CA GLY A 18 43.04 7.72 -12.45
C GLY A 18 42.47 6.76 -11.42
N ALA A 19 43.36 5.98 -10.81
CA ALA A 19 43.05 5.01 -9.77
C ALA A 19 42.66 5.70 -8.45
N GLY A 20 41.79 5.03 -7.68
CA GLY A 20 41.80 5.09 -6.22
C GLY A 20 40.92 6.15 -5.57
N ALA A 21 39.77 5.72 -5.04
CA ALA A 21 39.49 5.74 -3.60
C ALA A 21 38.06 5.23 -3.37
N ALA A 22 37.96 4.05 -2.75
CA ALA A 22 36.74 3.63 -2.09
C ALA A 22 36.42 4.65 -0.99
N VAL A 23 35.25 5.31 -1.07
CA VAL A 23 34.72 6.04 0.07
C VAL A 23 34.07 5.00 0.98
N ALA A 24 34.90 4.49 1.89
CA ALA A 24 34.46 3.90 3.13
C ALA A 24 33.83 5.02 3.98
N GLY A 25 32.59 4.80 4.40
CA GLY A 25 31.84 5.69 5.26
C GLY A 25 30.74 4.97 6.03
N PHE A 26 30.96 3.71 6.41
CA PHE A 26 30.22 3.14 7.54
C PHE A 26 30.75 3.81 8.79
N GLY A 27 30.06 4.85 9.24
CA GLY A 27 30.25 5.38 10.59
C GLY A 27 30.07 4.23 11.58
N ALA A 28 31.04 4.08 12.49
CA ALA A 28 31.06 3.06 13.51
C ALA A 28 29.72 3.09 14.28
N LEU A 29 28.88 2.08 14.02
CA LEU A 29 27.76 1.75 14.88
C LEU A 29 28.37 1.26 16.19
N ALA A 30 28.39 2.11 17.22
CA ALA A 30 28.64 1.65 18.57
C ALA A 30 27.66 0.51 18.83
N ALA A 31 28.18 -0.70 19.06
CA ALA A 31 27.38 -1.83 19.48
C ALA A 31 26.76 -1.46 20.83
N ALA A 32 25.52 -0.96 20.80
CA ALA A 32 24.67 -0.98 21.97
C ALA A 32 24.57 -2.45 22.35
N THR A 33 25.10 -2.80 23.51
CA THR A 33 24.89 -4.08 24.16
C THR A 33 23.40 -4.39 24.03
N PRO A 34 22.99 -5.55 23.46
CA PRO A 34 21.58 -5.86 23.41
C PRO A 34 21.08 -5.86 24.86
N ALA A 35 20.10 -5.01 25.15
CA ALA A 35 19.30 -5.18 26.34
C ALA A 35 18.83 -6.64 26.32
N ASN A 36 19.17 -7.39 27.37
CA ASN A 36 18.85 -8.81 27.46
C ASN A 36 17.38 -9.01 27.07
N ALA A 37 17.10 -10.04 26.28
CA ALA A 37 15.73 -10.39 25.84
C ALA A 37 14.73 -10.57 27.01
N GLU A 38 15.25 -10.72 28.23
CA GLU A 38 14.49 -10.77 29.48
C GLU A 38 13.90 -9.41 29.91
N ASP A 39 14.49 -8.28 29.50
CA ASP A 39 14.05 -6.94 29.92
C ASP A 39 12.81 -6.47 29.13
N LEU A 40 12.58 -7.03 27.93
CA LEU A 40 11.33 -6.87 27.18
C LEU A 40 10.14 -7.63 27.79
N ALA A 41 10.40 -8.64 28.63
CA ALA A 41 9.36 -9.44 29.26
C ALA A 41 8.89 -8.88 30.61
N ALA A 42 9.63 -7.94 31.22
CA ALA A 42 9.40 -7.49 32.60
C ALA A 42 8.40 -6.34 32.76
N THR A 43 7.80 -5.81 31.68
CA THR A 43 6.70 -4.83 31.76
C THR A 43 5.37 -5.46 31.38
N THR A 44 5.00 -6.57 32.01
CA THR A 44 3.60 -7.04 32.00
C THR A 44 2.80 -6.28 33.06
N SER A 45 2.60 -4.97 32.82
CA SER A 45 1.45 -4.28 33.40
C SER A 45 0.22 -4.74 32.62
N SER A 46 -0.90 -5.03 33.30
CA SER A 46 -2.07 -5.80 32.84
C SER A 46 -2.92 -5.19 31.72
N CYS A 47 -2.33 -4.42 30.80
CA CYS A 47 -2.96 -3.88 29.60
C CYS A 47 -2.52 -4.67 28.35
N GLY A 48 -2.67 -6.01 28.41
CA GLY A 48 -2.57 -6.84 27.21
C GLY A 48 -3.78 -6.64 26.30
N PRO A 49 -3.72 -7.05 25.01
CA PRO A 49 -4.91 -7.07 24.16
C PRO A 49 -6.06 -7.78 24.89
N THR A 50 -7.21 -7.13 24.98
CA THR A 50 -8.41 -7.67 25.65
C THR A 50 -9.37 -8.34 24.69
N GLY A 51 -9.01 -8.39 23.40
CA GLY A 51 -9.78 -9.11 22.38
C GLY A 51 -9.45 -10.60 22.35
N SER A 52 -10.40 -11.39 21.89
CA SER A 52 -10.19 -12.81 21.68
C SER A 52 -9.48 -13.07 20.34
N VAL A 53 -8.91 -14.26 20.18
CA VAL A 53 -8.27 -14.70 18.92
C VAL A 53 -9.27 -14.66 17.75
N GLU A 54 -10.55 -14.93 18.02
CA GLU A 54 -11.62 -14.86 17.03
C GLU A 54 -11.85 -13.43 16.53
N ASP A 55 -11.67 -12.42 17.40
CA ASP A 55 -11.80 -11.03 17.01
C ASP A 55 -10.64 -10.58 16.12
N GLU A 56 -9.41 -10.97 16.45
CA GLU A 56 -8.25 -10.72 15.60
C GLU A 56 -8.41 -11.41 14.24
N LEU A 57 -8.75 -12.71 14.23
CA LEU A 57 -8.98 -13.46 13.00
C LEU A 57 -10.10 -12.85 12.14
N ALA A 58 -11.18 -12.37 12.75
CA ALA A 58 -12.25 -11.70 12.04
C ALA A 58 -11.77 -10.40 11.37
N ILE A 59 -10.89 -9.64 12.02
CA ILE A 59 -10.29 -8.43 11.44
C ILE A 59 -9.31 -8.79 10.32
N HIS A 60 -8.49 -9.83 10.47
CA HIS A 60 -7.62 -10.30 9.38
C HIS A 60 -8.43 -10.71 8.14
N ARG A 61 -9.54 -11.45 8.33
CA ARG A 61 -10.46 -11.78 7.23
C ARG A 61 -11.11 -10.55 6.62
N LEU A 62 -11.44 -9.54 7.42
CA LEU A 62 -11.99 -8.26 6.96
C LEU A 62 -10.99 -7.53 6.04
N LEU A 63 -9.69 -7.56 6.39
CA LEU A 63 -8.61 -7.01 5.56
C LEU A 63 -8.48 -7.72 4.21
N GLU A 64 -8.46 -9.05 4.23
CA GLU A 64 -8.38 -9.88 3.02
C GLU A 64 -9.61 -9.70 2.12
N THR A 65 -10.80 -9.67 2.72
CA THR A 65 -12.07 -9.46 1.99
C THR A 65 -12.11 -8.08 1.35
N TYR A 66 -11.53 -7.06 2.00
CA TYR A 66 -11.38 -5.74 1.38
C TYR A 66 -10.55 -5.78 0.11
N LEU A 67 -9.39 -6.44 0.14
CA LEU A 67 -8.51 -6.55 -1.03
C LEU A 67 -9.20 -7.34 -2.15
N PHE A 68 -9.86 -8.45 -1.81
CA PHE A 68 -10.67 -9.21 -2.74
C PHE A 68 -11.77 -8.36 -3.39
N ALA A 69 -12.52 -7.57 -2.62
CA ALA A 69 -13.57 -6.71 -3.15
C ALA A 69 -13.03 -5.59 -4.04
N VAL A 70 -11.83 -5.07 -3.74
CA VAL A 70 -11.15 -4.10 -4.60
C VAL A 70 -10.75 -4.73 -5.93
N ASP A 71 -10.16 -5.92 -5.91
CA ASP A 71 -9.68 -6.60 -7.12
C ASP A 71 -10.81 -7.06 -8.04
N THR A 72 -11.89 -7.60 -7.44
CA THR A 72 -13.10 -8.00 -8.17
C THR A 72 -14.02 -6.83 -8.50
N LYS A 73 -13.75 -5.63 -7.95
CA LYS A 73 -14.56 -4.41 -8.12
C LYS A 73 -16.01 -4.60 -7.62
N ASP A 74 -16.21 -5.50 -6.65
CA ASP A 74 -17.52 -5.81 -6.09
C ASP A 74 -17.92 -4.76 -5.04
N LYS A 75 -18.70 -3.76 -5.47
CA LYS A 75 -19.24 -2.72 -4.59
C LYS A 75 -20.16 -3.26 -3.50
N ALA A 76 -20.87 -4.36 -3.75
CA ALA A 76 -21.81 -4.92 -2.78
C ALA A 76 -21.05 -5.51 -1.60
N VAL A 77 -20.03 -6.34 -1.87
CA VAL A 77 -19.12 -6.86 -0.84
C VAL A 77 -18.40 -5.71 -0.16
N PHE A 78 -17.80 -4.79 -0.93
CA PHE A 78 -17.04 -3.65 -0.40
C PHE A 78 -17.84 -2.82 0.61
N ARG A 79 -19.12 -2.54 0.32
CA ARG A 79 -20.02 -1.80 1.22
C ARG A 79 -20.16 -2.47 2.59
N THR A 80 -20.21 -3.81 2.63
CA THR A 80 -20.42 -4.53 3.90
C THR A 80 -19.28 -4.34 4.90
N LEU A 81 -18.09 -4.02 4.42
CA LEU A 81 -16.85 -3.97 5.21
C LEU A 81 -16.74 -2.68 6.04
N PHE A 82 -17.51 -1.65 5.70
CA PHE A 82 -17.46 -0.35 6.32
C PHE A 82 -18.70 -0.07 7.18
N THR A 83 -18.53 0.79 8.20
CA THR A 83 -19.66 1.39 8.92
C THR A 83 -20.34 2.49 8.08
N ASP A 84 -21.58 2.83 8.40
CA ASP A 84 -22.32 3.86 7.65
C ASP A 84 -21.67 5.25 7.77
N ASP A 85 -21.06 5.52 8.93
CA ASP A 85 -20.30 6.73 9.26
C ASP A 85 -18.81 6.66 8.87
N ALA A 86 -18.41 5.67 8.07
CA ALA A 86 -16.99 5.41 7.82
C ALA A 86 -16.29 6.57 7.09
N THR A 87 -14.99 6.68 7.35
CA THR A 87 -14.09 7.60 6.65
C THR A 87 -12.99 6.86 5.93
N LEU A 88 -12.70 7.27 4.70
CA LEU A 88 -11.60 6.75 3.90
C LEU A 88 -10.74 7.93 3.43
N THR A 89 -9.50 7.99 3.89
CA THR A 89 -8.51 8.93 3.38
C THR A 89 -7.66 8.23 2.33
N VAL A 90 -7.72 8.70 1.08
CA VAL A 90 -6.92 8.16 -0.03
C VAL A 90 -5.78 9.10 -0.40
N MET A 91 -4.74 8.54 -1.03
CA MET A 91 -3.50 9.22 -1.38
C MET A 91 -2.91 9.99 -0.20
N ALA A 92 -3.00 9.39 1.00
CA ALA A 92 -2.50 10.04 2.19
C ALA A 92 -0.97 10.07 2.20
N HIS A 93 -0.39 11.19 2.65
CA HIS A 93 1.04 11.23 2.89
C HIS A 93 1.43 10.17 3.95
N PRO A 94 2.66 9.62 3.93
CA PRO A 94 3.08 8.58 4.88
C PRO A 94 2.95 9.00 6.36
N ASP A 95 3.12 10.29 6.65
CA ASP A 95 2.94 10.89 7.97
C ASP A 95 1.45 11.08 8.35
N GLY A 96 0.53 10.99 7.39
CA GLY A 96 -0.91 11.18 7.55
C GLY A 96 -1.36 12.65 7.58
N THR A 97 -0.51 13.61 7.20
CA THR A 97 -0.81 15.05 7.31
C THR A 97 -1.67 15.61 6.17
N ALA A 98 -1.77 14.88 5.05
CA ALA A 98 -2.57 15.25 3.90
C ALA A 98 -3.17 14.03 3.22
N GLY A 99 -4.21 14.23 2.39
CA GLY A 99 -4.92 13.20 1.64
C GLY A 99 -6.33 13.66 1.25
N ILE A 100 -7.00 12.89 0.38
CA ILE A 100 -8.39 13.16 0.01
C ILE A 100 -9.30 12.37 0.93
N VAL A 101 -10.12 13.06 1.72
CA VAL A 101 -11.05 12.43 2.67
C VAL A 101 -12.39 12.16 1.99
N LYS A 102 -12.87 10.93 2.11
CA LYS A 102 -14.23 10.50 1.76
C LYS A 102 -14.97 10.15 3.05
N SER A 103 -16.12 10.77 3.27
CA SER A 103 -16.88 10.61 4.51
C SER A 103 -18.28 10.07 4.22
N GLY A 104 -18.70 9.07 5.00
CA GLY A 104 -19.96 8.36 4.82
C GLY A 104 -19.87 7.26 3.77
N ILE A 105 -20.68 6.21 3.97
CA ILE A 105 -20.61 4.98 3.19
C ILE A 105 -20.74 5.19 1.68
N GLU A 106 -21.59 6.13 1.23
CA GLU A 106 -21.76 6.39 -0.21
C GLU A 106 -20.47 6.93 -0.86
N ALA A 107 -19.79 7.87 -0.19
CA ALA A 107 -18.53 8.42 -0.69
C ALA A 107 -17.39 7.39 -0.64
N VAL A 108 -17.40 6.52 0.37
CA VAL A 108 -16.44 5.41 0.50
C VAL A 108 -16.64 4.38 -0.60
N VAL A 109 -17.87 3.96 -0.87
CA VAL A 109 -18.18 2.98 -1.94
C VAL A 109 -17.91 3.57 -3.33
N ALA A 110 -18.22 4.85 -3.55
CA ALA A 110 -17.91 5.55 -4.80
C ALA A 110 -16.39 5.63 -5.07
N ASN A 111 -15.54 5.54 -4.04
CA ASN A 111 -14.09 5.47 -4.26
C ASN A 111 -13.68 4.25 -5.11
N LEU A 112 -14.45 3.16 -5.04
CA LEU A 112 -14.17 1.96 -5.82
C LEU A 112 -14.34 2.19 -7.33
N ASP A 113 -15.03 3.25 -7.76
CA ASP A 113 -15.10 3.63 -9.19
C ASP A 113 -13.73 3.98 -9.78
N GLY A 114 -12.80 4.45 -8.96
CA GLY A 114 -11.40 4.64 -9.38
C GLY A 114 -10.75 3.34 -9.85
N ALA A 115 -11.23 2.18 -9.39
CA ALA A 115 -10.74 0.88 -9.81
C ALA A 115 -11.13 0.48 -11.23
N ALA A 116 -12.11 1.15 -11.84
CA ALA A 116 -12.45 0.94 -13.24
C ALA A 116 -11.33 1.35 -14.20
N ALA A 117 -10.36 2.16 -13.75
CA ALA A 117 -9.23 2.60 -14.57
C ALA A 117 -8.22 1.49 -14.87
N TRP A 118 -8.24 0.38 -14.11
CA TRP A 118 -7.37 -0.77 -14.34
C TRP A 118 -8.16 -2.01 -14.72
N GLY A 119 -7.57 -2.86 -15.57
CA GLY A 119 -8.14 -4.14 -15.97
C GLY A 119 -8.01 -5.14 -14.83
N TYR A 120 -6.93 -5.91 -14.83
CA TYR A 120 -6.60 -6.80 -13.72
C TYR A 120 -5.88 -6.05 -12.61
N SER A 121 -6.19 -6.40 -11.37
CA SER A 121 -5.39 -6.01 -10.21
C SER A 121 -5.20 -7.18 -9.27
N THR A 122 -4.12 -7.13 -8.52
CA THR A 122 -3.87 -8.05 -7.42
C THR A 122 -3.32 -7.26 -6.26
N HIS A 123 -3.92 -7.42 -5.10
CA HIS A 123 -3.39 -6.89 -3.85
C HIS A 123 -2.94 -8.04 -2.95
N VAL A 124 -1.72 -7.93 -2.44
CA VAL A 124 -1.15 -8.85 -1.46
C VAL A 124 -0.93 -8.09 -0.16
N THR A 125 -1.50 -8.56 0.94
CA THR A 125 -1.30 -8.00 2.28
C THR A 125 -0.09 -8.62 2.98
N ALA A 126 0.59 -7.83 3.81
CA ALA A 126 1.69 -8.27 4.65
C ALA A 126 1.74 -7.43 5.94
N ASN A 127 2.44 -7.95 6.95
CA ASN A 127 2.77 -7.24 8.18
C ASN A 127 1.55 -6.57 8.84
N ALA A 128 0.42 -7.27 8.89
CA ALA A 128 -0.80 -6.79 9.52
C ALA A 128 -0.68 -6.94 11.04
N PHE A 129 -0.62 -5.82 11.74
CA PHE A 129 -0.60 -5.73 13.18
C PHE A 129 -1.95 -5.19 13.66
N VAL A 130 -2.67 -5.98 14.45
CA VAL A 130 -4.01 -5.65 14.96
C VAL A 130 -3.97 -5.63 16.48
N ARG A 131 -4.63 -4.64 17.09
CA ARG A 131 -4.79 -4.55 18.54
C ARG A 131 -6.25 -4.34 18.88
N VAL A 132 -6.86 -5.35 19.49
CA VAL A 132 -8.26 -5.33 19.89
C VAL A 132 -8.41 -4.84 21.33
N ALA A 133 -9.41 -3.98 21.55
CA ALA A 133 -9.79 -3.43 22.84
C ALA A 133 -11.32 -3.51 23.00
N GLY A 134 -11.82 -4.66 23.47
CA GLY A 134 -13.25 -4.91 23.62
C GLY A 134 -14.01 -4.85 22.29
N ARG A 135 -14.78 -3.77 22.06
CA ARG A 135 -15.60 -3.58 20.84
C ARG A 135 -14.95 -2.69 19.78
N THR A 136 -13.72 -2.25 20.01
CA THR A 136 -12.94 -1.47 19.03
C THR A 136 -11.60 -2.14 18.79
N ALA A 137 -10.98 -1.82 17.66
CA ALA A 137 -9.61 -2.24 17.37
C ALA A 137 -8.89 -1.21 16.51
N THR A 138 -7.57 -1.24 16.56
CA THR A 138 -6.71 -0.48 15.64
C THR A 138 -5.86 -1.45 14.82
N GLY A 139 -5.59 -1.11 13.57
CA GLY A 139 -4.72 -1.91 12.70
C GLY A 139 -3.72 -1.07 11.94
N ASP A 140 -2.56 -1.66 11.69
CA ASP A 140 -1.54 -1.16 10.78
C ASP A 140 -1.13 -2.31 9.88
N SER A 141 -1.26 -2.15 8.56
CA SER A 141 -0.93 -3.22 7.62
C SER A 141 -0.26 -2.68 6.38
N HIS A 142 0.56 -3.51 5.76
CA HIS A 142 1.18 -3.21 4.49
C HIS A 142 0.50 -4.00 3.38
N ALA A 143 0.56 -3.47 2.17
CA ALA A 143 0.18 -4.21 0.99
C ALA A 143 1.08 -3.83 -0.19
N THR A 144 1.14 -4.74 -1.15
CA THR A 144 1.61 -4.43 -2.50
C THR A 144 0.46 -4.63 -3.47
N ALA A 145 0.28 -3.67 -4.37
CA ALA A 145 -0.72 -3.74 -5.42
C ALA A 145 -0.02 -3.80 -6.77
N GLN A 146 -0.40 -4.77 -7.61
CA GLN A 146 -0.08 -4.82 -9.03
C GLN A 146 -1.34 -4.43 -9.81
N LEU A 147 -1.29 -3.32 -10.53
CA LEU A 147 -2.42 -2.76 -11.27
C LEU A 147 -2.09 -2.73 -12.76
N VAL A 148 -2.87 -3.45 -13.56
CA VAL A 148 -2.70 -3.49 -15.03
C VAL A 148 -3.53 -2.37 -15.65
N TYR A 149 -2.85 -1.38 -16.20
CA TYR A 149 -3.46 -0.32 -16.99
C TYR A 149 -3.50 -0.77 -18.46
N PRO A 150 -4.70 -0.90 -19.06
CA PRO A 150 -4.85 -1.31 -20.46
C PRO A 150 -4.09 -0.38 -21.40
N ALA A 151 -3.67 -0.91 -22.55
CA ALA A 151 -3.14 -0.09 -23.63
C ALA A 151 -4.18 0.93 -24.11
N THR A 152 -3.70 2.11 -24.51
CA THR A 152 -4.51 3.14 -25.16
C THR A 152 -4.01 3.34 -26.59
N ALA A 153 -4.68 4.21 -27.36
CA ALA A 153 -4.21 4.58 -28.69
C ALA A 153 -2.80 5.21 -28.70
N THR A 154 -2.32 5.71 -27.55
CA THR A 154 -1.07 6.46 -27.43
C THR A 154 -0.07 5.85 -26.45
N ALA A 155 -0.42 4.79 -25.72
CA ALA A 155 0.44 4.18 -24.71
C ALA A 155 0.26 2.65 -24.67
N PRO A 156 1.36 1.88 -24.50
CA PRO A 156 1.27 0.44 -24.33
C PRO A 156 0.68 0.08 -22.96
N GLU A 157 0.25 -1.18 -22.83
CA GLU A 157 -0.18 -1.73 -21.54
C GLU A 157 0.96 -1.64 -20.51
N THR A 158 0.63 -1.23 -19.29
CA THR A 158 1.58 -0.96 -18.23
C THR A 158 1.12 -1.59 -16.93
N VAL A 159 2.04 -2.24 -16.21
CA VAL A 159 1.85 -2.68 -14.83
C VAL A 159 2.40 -1.60 -13.90
N VAL A 160 1.54 -1.10 -13.02
CA VAL A 160 1.93 -0.26 -11.89
C VAL A 160 2.05 -1.16 -10.67
N VAL A 161 3.22 -1.15 -10.02
CA VAL A 161 3.42 -1.81 -8.73
C VAL A 161 3.57 -0.76 -7.65
N ARG A 162 2.76 -0.87 -6.59
CA ARG A 162 2.68 0.12 -5.54
C ARG A 162 2.78 -0.52 -4.17
N GLY A 163 3.67 0.01 -3.34
CA GLY A 163 3.71 -0.27 -1.91
C GLY A 163 2.73 0.63 -1.17
N ILE A 164 1.99 0.04 -0.24
CA ILE A 164 0.87 0.69 0.46
C ILE A 164 0.99 0.40 1.95
N ARG A 165 0.63 1.39 2.77
CA ARG A 165 0.31 1.20 4.19
C ARG A 165 -1.13 1.61 4.45
N TYR A 166 -1.85 0.76 5.18
CA TYR A 166 -3.17 1.05 5.72
C TYR A 166 -3.06 1.27 7.22
N ARG A 167 -3.68 2.35 7.70
CA ARG A 167 -3.91 2.56 9.13
C ARG A 167 -5.41 2.63 9.37
N ASP A 168 -5.89 1.75 10.24
CA ASP A 168 -7.31 1.44 10.36
C ASP A 168 -7.81 1.56 11.80
N GLU A 169 -9.05 2.00 11.92
CA GLU A 169 -9.85 1.89 13.14
C GLU A 169 -11.09 1.04 12.85
N TYR A 170 -11.32 0.04 13.68
CA TYR A 170 -12.40 -0.93 13.54
C TYR A 170 -13.39 -0.85 14.70
N VAL A 171 -14.63 -1.21 14.43
CA VAL A 171 -15.69 -1.35 15.44
C VAL A 171 -16.41 -2.68 15.25
N LYS A 172 -16.62 -3.39 16.36
CA LYS A 172 -17.46 -4.59 16.40
C LYS A 172 -18.92 -4.14 16.43
N THR A 173 -19.67 -4.46 15.38
CA THR A 173 -21.12 -4.24 15.30
C THR A 173 -21.88 -5.50 15.71
N THR A 174 -23.21 -5.48 15.64
CA THR A 174 -24.03 -6.70 15.78
C THR A 174 -23.81 -7.68 14.62
N GLY A 175 -23.41 -7.18 13.45
CA GLY A 175 -23.11 -7.98 12.25
C GLY A 175 -21.64 -8.33 12.08
N GLY A 176 -20.80 -8.14 13.11
CA GLY A 176 -19.36 -8.40 13.06
C GLY A 176 -18.50 -7.14 12.97
N TRP A 177 -17.19 -7.33 12.78
CA TRP A 177 -16.21 -6.25 12.69
C TRP A 177 -16.34 -5.48 11.37
N LYS A 178 -16.23 -4.16 11.46
CA LYS A 178 -16.27 -3.24 10.31
C LYS A 178 -15.19 -2.18 10.44
N ILE A 179 -14.74 -1.67 9.29
CA ILE A 179 -13.83 -0.53 9.17
C ILE A 179 -14.63 0.75 9.40
N ARG A 180 -14.27 1.51 10.44
CA ARG A 180 -14.81 2.85 10.69
C ARG A 180 -13.94 3.94 10.09
N LYS A 181 -12.63 3.71 10.04
CA LYS A 181 -11.68 4.63 9.42
C LYS A 181 -10.57 3.86 8.75
N ARG A 182 -10.22 4.27 7.54
CA ARG A 182 -9.06 3.77 6.80
C ARG A 182 -8.26 4.94 6.23
N VAL A 183 -6.95 4.92 6.47
CA VAL A 183 -5.99 5.81 5.82
C VAL A 183 -5.14 4.96 4.88
N PHE A 184 -5.29 5.18 3.58
CA PHE A 184 -4.49 4.57 2.52
C PHE A 184 -3.33 5.49 2.14
N SER A 185 -2.11 5.06 2.44
CA SER A 185 -0.88 5.79 2.13
C SER A 185 -0.05 5.02 1.10
N PRO A 186 0.08 5.50 -0.15
CA PRO A 186 1.10 5.00 -1.06
C PRO A 186 2.49 5.36 -0.53
N LEU A 187 3.42 4.40 -0.53
CA LEU A 187 4.77 4.59 0.00
C LEU A 187 5.82 4.70 -1.10
N TRP A 188 5.70 3.86 -2.12
CA TRP A 188 6.60 3.81 -3.26
C TRP A 188 5.83 3.25 -4.46
N GLN A 189 6.31 3.54 -5.66
CA GLN A 189 5.72 3.05 -6.90
C GLN A 189 6.77 2.91 -7.98
N TYR A 190 6.64 1.87 -8.80
CA TYR A 190 7.30 1.79 -10.09
C TYR A 190 6.33 1.29 -11.15
N ASN A 191 6.62 1.64 -12.40
CA ASN A 191 5.81 1.26 -13.55
C ASN A 191 6.69 0.44 -14.49
N GLY A 192 6.14 -0.61 -15.08
CA GLY A 192 6.81 -1.43 -16.08
C GLY A 192 5.87 -1.77 -17.23
N THR A 193 6.41 -1.97 -18.43
CA THR A 193 5.62 -2.44 -19.57
C THR A 193 5.12 -3.85 -19.30
N ALA A 194 3.84 -4.10 -19.56
CA ALA A 194 3.28 -5.43 -19.49
C ALA A 194 3.69 -6.24 -20.73
N VAL A 195 4.09 -7.49 -20.53
CA VAL A 195 4.37 -8.43 -21.62
C VAL A 195 3.19 -9.38 -21.73
N GLN A 196 2.62 -9.47 -22.93
CA GLN A 196 1.47 -10.34 -23.18
C GLN A 196 1.86 -11.81 -22.97
N ILE A 197 1.02 -12.53 -22.23
CA ILE A 197 1.15 -13.97 -22.04
C ILE A 197 0.66 -14.65 -23.30
N ALA A 198 1.49 -15.48 -23.92
CA ALA A 198 1.07 -16.35 -25.00
C ALA A 198 0.31 -17.55 -24.40
N TYR A 199 -1.02 -17.54 -24.54
CA TYR A 199 -1.84 -18.68 -24.15
C TYR A 199 -1.83 -19.74 -25.26
N PRO A 200 -1.73 -21.04 -24.91
CA PRO A 200 -1.96 -22.10 -25.89
C PRO A 200 -3.39 -22.02 -26.42
N ASN A 201 -3.55 -22.25 -27.73
CA ASN A 201 -4.84 -22.35 -28.41
C ASN A 201 -5.59 -23.62 -28.01
#